data_AF-A0A1B6FUZ7-F1
#
_entry.id   AF-A0A1B6FUZ7-F1
#
_cell.length_a   1.000
_cell.length_b   1.000
_cell.length_c   1.000
_cell.angle_alpha   90.00
_cell.angle_beta   90.00
_cell.angle_gamma   90.00
#
_symmetry.space_group_name_H-M   'P 1'
#
loop_
_entity.id
_entity.type
_entity.pdbx_description
1 polymer ?
#
loop_
_entity_poly.entity_id
_entity_poly.type
_entity_poly.pdbx_seq_one_letter_code
_entity_poly.pdbx_strand_id
1 'polypeptide(L)'
;QNVVSFKSPSHKRQNIESQRSLESPSSGRRINSLNLTPPAPDPVVVHSGVVIAMLQLIPSIQDSEETQQSLTLQVYMTEVVKSLMRSERNQQVMCDSGQPSHLLSVGHKALEQETHPLHSPLQYMFERLATQNLEPKDLREFLRLGSPLCCLPMDTLFHSASRSVG
;
A
#
# COMPACT_ATOMS: atom_id res chain seq x y z
N GLN A 1 -16.57 -22.72 34.69
CA GLN A 1 -15.73 -23.18 33.56
C GLN A 1 -16.62 -23.19 32.32
N ASN A 2 -16.60 -22.11 31.53
CA ASN A 2 -17.40 -22.00 30.30
C ASN A 2 -16.48 -22.21 29.10
N VAL A 3 -16.61 -23.36 28.44
CA VAL A 3 -15.90 -23.68 27.20
C VAL A 3 -16.75 -23.17 26.04
N VAL A 4 -16.28 -22.11 25.37
CA VAL A 4 -16.94 -21.56 24.18
C VAL A 4 -16.42 -22.33 22.98
N SER A 5 -17.29 -23.12 22.35
CA SER A 5 -16.99 -23.92 21.16
C SER A 5 -17.03 -23.04 19.91
N PHE A 6 -15.88 -22.80 19.28
CA PHE A 6 -15.80 -22.16 17.98
C PHE A 6 -16.08 -23.19 16.87
N LYS A 7 -17.17 -23.02 16.12
CA LYS A 7 -17.42 -23.73 14.85
C LYS A 7 -17.21 -22.76 13.68
N SER A 8 -16.24 -23.07 12.83
CA SER A 8 -15.99 -22.35 11.57
C SER A 8 -17.09 -22.65 10.54
N PRO A 9 -17.47 -21.69 9.66
CA PRO A 9 -18.46 -21.94 8.61
C PRO A 9 -17.90 -22.86 7.52
N SER A 10 -18.68 -23.88 7.13
CA SER A 10 -18.35 -24.80 6.05
C SER A 10 -18.57 -24.16 4.67
N HIS A 11 -17.55 -24.14 3.82
CA HIS A 11 -17.69 -23.84 2.39
C HIS A 11 -18.42 -25.00 1.69
N LYS A 12 -19.69 -24.79 1.31
CA LYS A 12 -20.38 -25.69 0.38
C LYS A 12 -19.94 -25.37 -1.06
N ARG A 13 -19.25 -26.32 -1.69
CA ARG A 13 -19.09 -26.41 -3.16
C ARG A 13 -20.49 -26.56 -3.77
N GLN A 14 -20.93 -25.62 -4.61
CA GLN A 14 -22.15 -25.81 -5.39
C GLN A 14 -21.82 -26.59 -6.67
N ASN A 15 -22.40 -27.79 -6.70
CA ASN A 15 -22.45 -28.71 -7.82
C ASN A 15 -23.46 -28.18 -8.86
N ILE A 16 -23.07 -28.23 -10.14
CA ILE A 16 -23.90 -27.89 -11.29
C ILE A 16 -24.76 -29.10 -11.60
N GLU A 17 -26.08 -29.05 -11.38
CA GLU A 17 -27.00 -29.90 -12.14
C GLU A 17 -28.44 -29.35 -12.20
N SER A 18 -28.81 -28.92 -13.41
CA SER A 18 -30.06 -29.18 -14.14
C SER A 18 -31.35 -29.49 -13.35
N GLN A 19 -32.30 -28.55 -13.32
CA GLN A 19 -33.73 -28.90 -13.36
C GLN A 19 -34.49 -27.99 -14.33
N ARG A 20 -35.22 -28.66 -15.23
CA ARG A 20 -35.97 -28.12 -16.36
C ARG A 20 -37.39 -27.69 -15.96
N SER A 21 -37.85 -26.67 -16.69
CA SER A 21 -39.21 -26.43 -17.19
C SER A 21 -40.32 -26.06 -16.21
N LEU A 22 -40.92 -24.88 -16.44
CA LEU A 22 -42.34 -24.72 -16.80
C LEU A 22 -42.46 -23.41 -17.61
N GLU A 23 -43.06 -23.49 -18.79
CA GLU A 23 -43.14 -22.45 -19.81
C GLU A 23 -44.18 -21.35 -19.51
N SER A 24 -43.90 -20.11 -19.95
CA SER A 24 -44.91 -19.08 -20.24
C SER A 24 -44.40 -18.20 -21.39
N PRO A 25 -45.21 -17.92 -22.43
CA PRO A 25 -44.74 -17.23 -23.61
C PRO A 25 -44.99 -15.72 -23.50
N SER A 26 -43.94 -14.92 -23.38
CA SER A 26 -43.93 -13.55 -23.92
C SER A 26 -42.52 -12.93 -23.91
N SER A 27 -42.15 -12.42 -25.09
CA SER A 27 -41.25 -11.27 -25.26
C SER A 27 -39.91 -11.26 -24.51
N GLY A 28 -38.92 -11.93 -25.08
CA GLY A 28 -37.84 -11.23 -25.80
C GLY A 28 -36.98 -10.17 -25.10
N ARG A 29 -36.94 -10.05 -23.77
CA ARG A 29 -35.87 -9.31 -23.06
C ARG A 29 -35.20 -10.22 -22.05
N ARG A 30 -33.98 -10.67 -22.36
CA ARG A 30 -33.07 -11.20 -21.35
C ARG A 30 -32.72 -10.05 -20.42
N ILE A 31 -33.41 -9.96 -19.29
CA ILE A 31 -33.08 -9.02 -18.22
C ILE A 31 -31.80 -9.58 -17.61
N ASN A 32 -30.67 -8.90 -17.81
CA ASN A 32 -29.45 -9.20 -17.06
C ASN A 32 -29.82 -9.06 -15.58
N SER A 33 -29.80 -10.16 -14.84
CA SER A 33 -30.00 -10.14 -13.39
C SER A 33 -28.96 -9.22 -12.79
N LEU A 34 -29.38 -8.04 -12.33
CA LEU A 34 -28.51 -7.11 -11.61
C LEU A 34 -28.12 -7.82 -10.32
N ASN A 35 -26.82 -8.10 -10.13
CA ASN A 35 -26.33 -8.60 -8.87
C ASN A 35 -26.39 -7.44 -7.87
N LEU A 36 -27.49 -7.36 -7.13
CA LEU A 36 -27.76 -6.31 -6.12
C LEU A 36 -27.05 -6.62 -4.79
N THR A 37 -26.16 -7.60 -4.74
CA THR A 37 -25.35 -7.84 -3.55
C THR A 37 -24.39 -6.66 -3.42
N PRO A 38 -24.49 -5.83 -2.38
CA PRO A 38 -23.56 -4.73 -2.20
C PRO A 38 -22.13 -5.30 -2.13
N PRO A 39 -21.15 -4.64 -2.77
CA PRO A 39 -19.75 -5.07 -2.66
C PRO A 39 -19.35 -5.11 -1.19
N ALA A 40 -18.51 -6.09 -0.84
CA ALA A 40 -18.01 -6.21 0.52
C ALA A 40 -17.37 -4.88 0.97
N PRO A 41 -17.62 -4.43 2.20
CA PRO A 41 -17.08 -3.16 2.69
C PRO A 41 -15.56 -3.20 2.72
N ASP A 42 -14.92 -2.05 2.47
CA ASP A 42 -13.47 -1.95 2.56
C ASP A 42 -12.97 -2.24 3.99
N PRO A 43 -11.80 -2.88 4.13
CA PRO A 43 -11.22 -3.15 5.44
C PRO A 43 -10.95 -1.84 6.18
N VAL A 44 -11.23 -1.83 7.49
CA VAL A 44 -11.03 -0.66 8.35
C VAL A 44 -9.77 -0.82 9.20
N VAL A 45 -8.87 0.15 9.13
CA VAL A 45 -7.70 0.23 10.02
C VAL A 45 -8.14 0.89 11.33
N VAL A 46 -8.06 0.13 12.43
CA VAL A 46 -8.35 0.64 13.79
C VAL A 46 -7.09 1.20 14.44
N HIS A 47 -5.93 0.57 14.20
CA HIS A 47 -4.65 0.97 14.77
C HIS A 47 -3.57 0.98 13.68
N SER A 48 -2.98 2.15 13.42
CA SER A 48 -1.97 2.32 12.37
C SER A 48 -0.70 1.50 12.60
N GLY A 49 -0.37 1.19 13.87
CA GLY A 49 0.77 0.35 14.23
C GLY A 49 0.78 -1.04 13.57
N VAL A 50 -0.40 -1.59 13.23
CA VAL A 50 -0.45 -2.86 12.49
C VAL A 50 0.11 -2.67 11.08
N VAL A 51 -0.29 -1.60 10.40
CA VAL A 51 0.15 -1.28 9.04
C VAL A 51 1.62 -0.86 9.04
N ILE A 52 2.06 -0.11 10.05
CA ILE A 52 3.48 0.24 10.26
C ILE A 52 4.32 -1.04 10.41
N ALA A 53 3.91 -1.96 11.27
CA ALA A 53 4.62 -3.22 11.48
C ALA A 53 4.65 -4.07 10.19
N MET A 54 3.53 -4.17 9.47
CA MET A 54 3.47 -4.84 8.18
C MET A 54 4.47 -4.26 7.19
N LEU A 55 4.56 -2.93 7.10
CA LEU A 55 5.49 -2.25 6.21
C LEU A 55 6.95 -2.50 6.63
N GLN A 56 7.26 -2.39 7.92
CA GLN A 56 8.60 -2.63 8.48
C GLN A 56 9.08 -4.08 8.32
N LEU A 57 8.17 -5.04 8.20
CA LEU A 57 8.51 -6.44 7.96
C LEU A 57 8.87 -6.73 6.51
N ILE A 58 8.47 -5.89 5.54
CA ILE A 58 8.73 -6.14 4.11
C ILE A 58 10.22 -6.33 3.82
N PRO A 59 11.13 -5.45 4.27
CA PRO A 59 12.57 -5.62 4.04
C PRO A 59 13.15 -6.87 4.72
N SER A 60 12.49 -7.41 5.75
CA SER A 60 12.96 -8.62 6.46
C SER A 60 12.65 -9.91 5.70
N ILE A 61 11.82 -9.86 4.65
CA ILE A 61 11.49 -11.01 3.81
C ILE A 61 12.62 -11.21 2.79
N GLN A 62 13.77 -11.71 3.24
CA GLN A 62 14.94 -11.96 2.40
C GLN A 62 15.40 -13.39 2.58
N ASP A 63 15.60 -14.08 1.45
CA ASP A 63 16.16 -15.42 1.41
C ASP A 63 17.17 -15.50 0.24
N SER A 64 18.40 -15.86 0.57
CA SER A 64 19.50 -15.97 -0.41
C SER A 64 19.37 -17.18 -1.33
N GLU A 65 18.76 -18.26 -0.86
CA GLU A 65 18.53 -19.47 -1.66
C GLU A 65 17.27 -19.32 -2.50
N GLU A 66 16.26 -18.61 -1.96
CA GLU A 66 14.93 -18.52 -2.55
C GLU A 66 14.50 -17.06 -2.82
N THR A 67 15.28 -16.37 -3.66
CA THR A 67 15.09 -14.94 -3.95
C THR A 67 13.78 -14.64 -4.67
N GLN A 68 13.28 -15.55 -5.51
CA GLN A 68 12.02 -15.33 -6.24
C GLN A 68 10.79 -15.42 -5.33
N GLN A 69 10.75 -16.39 -4.41
CA GLN A 69 9.61 -16.52 -3.50
C GLN A 69 9.61 -15.43 -2.43
N SER A 70 10.78 -15.07 -1.91
CA SER A 70 10.91 -13.94 -0.99
C SER A 70 10.45 -12.61 -1.64
N LEU A 71 10.89 -12.33 -2.87
CA LEU A 71 10.40 -11.17 -3.62
C LEU A 71 8.88 -11.22 -3.87
N THR A 72 8.36 -12.38 -4.27
CA THR A 72 6.91 -12.57 -4.45
C THR A 72 6.14 -12.25 -3.17
N LEU A 73 6.63 -12.69 -2.02
CA LEU A 73 6.02 -12.42 -0.73
C LEU A 73 6.13 -10.94 -0.34
N GLN A 74 7.25 -10.26 -0.64
CA GLN A 74 7.37 -8.80 -0.48
C GLN A 74 6.33 -8.05 -1.31
N VAL A 75 6.18 -8.40 -2.60
CA VAL A 75 5.19 -7.78 -3.50
C VAL A 75 3.79 -8.01 -2.96
N TYR A 76 3.45 -9.24 -2.59
CA TYR A 76 2.15 -9.57 -2.00
C TYR A 76 1.87 -8.75 -0.74
N MET A 77 2.80 -8.70 0.20
CA MET A 77 2.65 -7.94 1.45
C MET A 77 2.47 -6.44 1.16
N THR A 78 3.24 -5.89 0.21
CA THR A 78 3.12 -4.49 -0.21
C THR A 78 1.75 -4.21 -0.84
N GLU A 79 1.23 -5.12 -1.66
CA GLU A 79 -0.12 -5.03 -2.24
C GLU A 79 -1.23 -5.08 -1.17
N VAL A 80 -1.06 -5.90 -0.12
CA VAL A 80 -1.97 -5.92 1.02
C VAL A 80 -1.96 -4.56 1.72
N VAL A 81 -0.79 -3.99 2.05
CA VAL A 81 -0.68 -2.65 2.65
C VAL A 81 -1.31 -1.59 1.74
N LYS A 82 -1.02 -1.62 0.43
CA LYS A 82 -1.63 -0.74 -0.57
C LYS A 82 -3.16 -0.79 -0.52
N SER A 83 -3.73 -1.99 -0.43
CA SER A 83 -5.18 -2.19 -0.39
C SER A 83 -5.84 -1.55 0.84
N LEU A 84 -5.14 -1.47 1.97
CA LEU A 84 -5.62 -0.81 3.20
C LEU A 84 -5.68 0.71 3.02
N MET A 85 -4.91 1.28 2.12
CA MET A 85 -4.82 2.73 1.91
C MET A 85 -5.79 3.26 0.85
N ARG A 86 -6.73 2.42 0.37
CA ARG A 86 -7.72 2.83 -0.64
C ARG A 86 -8.74 3.84 -0.09
N SER A 87 -9.19 3.64 1.16
CA SER A 87 -10.21 4.48 1.79
C SER A 87 -9.61 5.73 2.45
N GLU A 88 -10.33 6.85 2.37
CA GLU A 88 -9.94 8.11 2.99
C GLU A 88 -9.80 7.98 4.51
N ARG A 89 -10.73 7.27 5.15
CA ARG A 89 -10.66 6.98 6.60
C ARG A 89 -9.34 6.34 6.99
N ASN A 90 -8.88 5.33 6.25
CA ASN A 90 -7.62 4.67 6.58
C ASN A 90 -6.44 5.61 6.32
N GLN A 91 -6.47 6.43 5.26
CA GLN A 91 -5.44 7.44 4.99
C GLN A 91 -5.30 8.43 6.15
N GLN A 92 -6.43 8.93 6.69
CA GLN A 92 -6.43 9.81 7.87
C GLN A 92 -5.73 9.14 9.07
N VAL A 93 -6.16 7.92 9.42
CA VAL A 93 -5.55 7.14 10.54
C VAL A 93 -4.04 6.93 10.33
N MET A 94 -3.61 6.70 9.10
CA MET A 94 -2.18 6.54 8.78
C MET A 94 -1.43 7.88 8.90
N CYS A 95 -1.94 8.96 8.32
CA CYS A 95 -1.32 10.29 8.39
C CYS A 95 -1.17 10.78 9.84
N ASP A 96 -2.18 10.59 10.70
CA ASP A 96 -2.14 10.99 12.11
C ASP A 96 -1.01 10.32 12.91
N SER A 97 -0.49 9.20 12.41
CA SER A 97 0.63 8.46 13.01
C SER A 97 1.99 8.70 12.37
N GLY A 98 2.11 9.66 11.44
CA GLY A 98 3.37 9.94 10.75
C GLY A 98 3.75 8.87 9.72
N GLN A 99 2.76 8.23 9.08
CA GLN A 99 3.01 7.19 8.08
C GLN A 99 3.86 7.63 6.86
N PRO A 100 3.76 8.87 6.32
CA PRO A 100 4.57 9.27 5.17
C PRO A 100 6.07 9.09 5.42
N SER A 101 6.58 9.54 6.58
CA SER A 101 8.00 9.39 6.93
C SER A 101 8.39 7.91 7.10
N HIS A 102 7.53 7.10 7.72
CA HIS A 102 7.78 5.65 7.83
C HIS A 102 7.83 4.97 6.46
N LEU A 103 6.92 5.35 5.55
CA LEU A 103 6.90 4.84 4.18
C LEU A 103 8.18 5.18 3.43
N LEU A 104 8.66 6.41 3.54
CA LEU A 104 9.92 6.84 2.96
C LEU A 104 11.11 6.08 3.56
N SER A 105 11.16 5.91 4.88
CA SER A 105 12.26 5.20 5.54
C SER A 105 12.44 3.76 5.02
N VAL A 106 11.34 3.01 4.89
CA VAL A 106 11.33 1.62 4.43
C VAL A 106 11.47 1.54 2.91
N GLY A 107 10.75 2.40 2.19
CA GLY A 107 10.54 2.31 0.75
C GLY A 107 11.52 3.11 -0.09
N HIS A 108 12.43 3.92 0.49
CA HIS A 108 13.26 4.87 -0.28
C HIS A 108 13.90 4.20 -1.50
N LYS A 109 14.65 3.10 -1.33
CA LYS A 109 15.32 2.39 -2.43
C LYS A 109 14.39 2.03 -3.59
N ALA A 110 13.20 1.54 -3.28
CA ALA A 110 12.21 1.16 -4.27
C ALA A 110 11.54 2.37 -4.92
N LEU A 111 11.36 3.48 -4.19
CA LEU A 111 10.88 4.74 -4.72
C LEU A 111 11.93 5.43 -5.61
N GLU A 112 13.22 5.20 -5.39
CA GLU A 112 14.30 5.74 -6.23
C GLU A 112 14.41 5.06 -7.60
N GLN A 113 14.02 3.79 -7.69
CA GLN A 113 14.24 2.94 -8.85
C GLN A 113 12.90 2.52 -9.45
N GLU A 114 12.51 3.13 -10.57
CA GLU A 114 11.22 2.85 -11.23
C GLU A 114 11.07 1.38 -11.67
N THR A 115 12.19 0.70 -11.92
CA THR A 115 12.23 -0.72 -12.28
C THR A 115 12.07 -1.66 -11.08
N HIS A 116 12.09 -1.13 -9.85
CA HIS A 116 11.95 -1.94 -8.65
C HIS A 116 10.53 -2.54 -8.57
N PRO A 117 10.36 -3.85 -8.28
CA PRO A 117 9.04 -4.48 -8.25
C PRO A 117 8.04 -3.84 -7.28
N LEU A 118 8.55 -3.23 -6.19
CA LEU A 118 7.74 -2.53 -5.19
C LEU A 118 7.48 -1.05 -5.52
N HIS A 119 8.04 -0.50 -6.60
CA HIS A 119 7.97 0.92 -6.91
C HIS A 119 6.52 1.42 -7.02
N SER A 120 5.76 0.87 -7.97
CA SER A 120 4.37 1.27 -8.24
C SER A 120 3.46 1.22 -7.00
N PRO A 121 3.42 0.14 -6.20
CA PRO A 121 2.57 0.11 -5.02
C PRO A 121 3.02 1.09 -3.92
N LEU A 122 4.33 1.27 -3.71
CA LEU A 122 4.85 2.24 -2.73
C LEU A 122 4.56 3.68 -3.17
N GLN A 123 4.74 4.00 -4.45
CA GLN A 123 4.43 5.31 -5.02
C GLN A 123 2.95 5.64 -4.83
N TYR A 124 2.05 4.72 -5.19
CA TYR A 124 0.62 4.90 -4.98
C TYR A 124 0.30 5.22 -3.52
N MET A 125 0.86 4.46 -2.56
CA MET A 125 0.63 4.70 -1.14
C MET A 125 1.12 6.10 -0.72
N PHE A 126 2.29 6.51 -1.19
CA PHE A 126 2.84 7.84 -0.91
C PHE A 126 1.94 8.95 -1.48
N GLU A 127 1.49 8.84 -2.72
CA GLU A 127 0.60 9.83 -3.37
C GLU A 127 -0.72 9.99 -2.61
N ARG A 128 -1.31 8.87 -2.14
CA ARG A 128 -2.55 8.91 -1.35
C ARG A 128 -2.34 9.60 0.00
N LEU A 129 -1.24 9.28 0.69
CA LEU A 129 -0.88 9.97 1.94
C LEU A 129 -0.58 11.45 1.71
N ALA A 130 0.11 11.77 0.61
CA ALA A 130 0.49 13.13 0.29
C ALA A 130 -0.74 14.01 -0.01
N THR A 131 -1.72 13.45 -0.71
CA THR A 131 -3.02 14.09 -0.96
C THR A 131 -3.80 14.31 0.33
N GLN A 132 -3.66 13.41 1.29
CA GLN A 132 -4.37 13.48 2.57
C GLN A 132 -3.75 14.51 3.52
N ASN A 133 -2.46 14.36 3.86
CA ASN A 133 -1.74 15.24 4.76
C ASN A 133 -0.22 14.98 4.67
N LEU A 134 0.49 15.73 3.82
CA LEU A 134 1.96 15.69 3.73
C LEU A 134 2.57 16.82 4.56
N GLU A 135 3.45 16.48 5.50
CA GLU A 135 4.19 17.51 6.23
C GLU A 135 5.39 18.01 5.40
N PRO A 136 5.85 19.27 5.59
CA PRO A 136 7.01 19.81 4.88
C PRO A 136 8.28 18.97 5.05
N LYS A 137 8.44 18.28 6.19
CA LYS A 137 9.59 17.39 6.45
C LYS A 137 9.59 16.16 5.54
N ASP A 138 8.41 15.58 5.29
CA ASP A 138 8.25 14.37 4.47
C ASP A 138 8.50 14.69 3.00
N LEU A 139 8.03 15.85 2.53
CA LEU A 139 8.30 16.32 1.18
C LEU A 139 9.80 16.54 0.95
N ARG A 140 10.51 17.13 1.92
CA ARG A 140 11.97 17.31 1.83
C ARG A 140 12.68 15.96 1.78
N GLU A 141 12.26 15.00 2.60
CA GLU A 141 12.83 13.66 2.63
C GLU A 141 12.61 12.93 1.29
N PHE A 142 11.39 12.98 0.75
CA PHE A 142 11.09 12.40 -0.58
C PHE A 142 11.93 13.01 -1.69
N LEU A 143 12.06 14.35 -1.70
CA LEU A 143 12.89 15.09 -2.65
C LEU A 143 14.40 15.00 -2.34
N ARG A 144 14.79 14.31 -1.25
CA ARG A 144 16.18 14.17 -0.76
C ARG A 144 16.90 15.49 -0.58
N LEU A 145 16.15 16.51 -0.21
CA LEU A 145 16.69 17.81 0.11
C LEU A 145 17.29 17.69 1.52
N GLY A 146 18.61 17.46 1.60
CA GLY A 146 19.35 17.35 2.87
C GLY A 146 19.26 18.61 3.73
N SER A 147 20.08 18.74 4.78
CA SER A 147 20.10 19.98 5.59
C SER A 147 21.45 20.70 5.47
N PRO A 148 21.48 21.94 4.92
CA PRO A 148 20.42 22.65 4.20
C PRO A 148 20.34 22.21 2.73
N LEU A 149 19.17 21.80 2.25
CA LEU A 149 18.71 21.34 0.90
C LEU A 149 19.78 20.94 -0.14
N CYS A 150 20.92 20.39 0.26
CA CYS A 150 22.17 20.40 -0.50
C CYS A 150 22.58 21.78 -1.06
N CYS A 151 22.04 22.88 -0.52
CA CYS A 151 22.46 24.23 -0.84
C CYS A 151 23.71 24.56 -0.04
N LEU A 152 24.87 24.60 -0.69
CA LEU A 152 26.03 25.26 -0.07
C LEU A 152 25.69 26.75 0.10
N PRO A 153 25.95 27.36 1.28
CA PRO A 153 25.85 28.80 1.43
C PRO A 153 26.72 29.47 0.34
N MET A 154 26.20 30.49 -0.35
CA MET A 154 26.92 31.17 -1.43
C MET A 154 28.34 31.59 -1.01
N ASP A 155 28.50 32.02 0.24
CA ASP A 155 29.80 32.39 0.83
C ASP A 155 30.82 31.25 0.79
N THR A 156 30.36 30.00 0.87
CA THR A 156 31.21 28.79 0.83
C THR A 156 31.66 28.46 -0.60
N LEU A 157 30.82 28.78 -1.61
CA LEU A 157 31.16 28.62 -3.03
C LEU A 157 32.18 29.66 -3.50
N PHE A 158 32.11 30.89 -2.99
CA PHE A 158 33.09 31.94 -3.32
C PHE A 158 34.46 31.72 -2.65
N HIS A 159 34.50 31.09 -1.47
CA HIS A 159 35.75 30.75 -0.77
C HIS A 159 36.48 29.51 -1.31
N SER A 160 35.79 28.63 -2.05
CA SER A 160 36.41 27.48 -2.71
C SER A 160 36.94 27.84 -4.10
N ALA A 161 36.24 28.70 -4.85
CA ALA A 161 36.69 29.21 -6.15
C ALA A 161 37.94 30.10 -6.05
N SER A 162 38.11 30.81 -4.93
CA SER A 162 39.31 31.63 -4.65
C SER A 162 40.52 30.84 -4.13
N ARG A 163 40.35 29.55 -3.81
CA ARG A 163 41.44 28.66 -3.35
C ARG A 163 41.97 27.71 -4.42
N SER A 164 41.34 27.62 -5.60
CA SER A 164 41.85 26.80 -6.72
C SER A 164 42.72 27.58 -7.72
N VAL A 165 43.03 28.84 -7.41
CA VAL A 165 43.96 29.68 -8.19
C VAL A 165 45.08 30.08 -7.24
N GLY A 166 46.05 29.18 -7.06
CA GLY A 166 47.23 29.35 -6.22
C GLY A 166 48.17 28.19 -6.39
#